data_AF-A0A1P8FFJ1-F1
#
_entry.id   AF-A0A1P8FFJ1-F1
#
_cell.length_a   1.000
_cell.length_b   1.000
_cell.length_c   1.000
_cell.angle_alpha   90.00
_cell.angle_beta   90.00
_cell.angle_gamma   90.00
#
_symmetry.space_group_name_H-M   'P 1'
#
loop_
_entity.id
_entity.type
_entity.pdbx_description
1 polymer ?
#
loop_
_entity_poly.entity_id
_entity_poly.type
_entity_poly.pdbx_seq_one_letter_code
_entity_poly.pdbx_strand_id
1 'polypeptide(L)'
;MPKESNNLFPDLSPIDKAPSLTTLNTFGFKLYGKSDYDDETDSYMTTHYFVALFIPLFPIARYRVISDDGDGYRFLGKGKLRGIDWAHMAIFAAIVIYMIKTAGLK
;
A
#
# COMPACT_ATOMS: atom_id res chain seq x y z
N MET A 1 0.48 2.40 -17.83
CA MET A 1 0.88 1.00 -17.62
C MET A 1 1.40 0.40 -18.92
N PRO A 2 2.54 -0.32 -18.94
CA PRO A 2 2.99 -1.05 -20.13
C PRO A 2 2.00 -2.15 -20.47
N LYS A 3 1.55 -2.25 -21.73
CA LYS A 3 0.54 -3.24 -22.16
C LYS A 3 0.93 -4.70 -21.85
N GLU A 4 2.23 -5.00 -21.76
CA GLU A 4 2.75 -6.35 -21.51
C GLU A 4 2.51 -6.86 -20.08
N SER A 5 2.44 -5.97 -19.08
CA SER A 5 2.27 -6.36 -17.68
C SER A 5 0.92 -7.05 -17.38
N ASN A 6 -0.14 -6.73 -18.13
CA ASN A 6 -1.46 -7.36 -17.97
C ASN A 6 -1.47 -8.85 -18.30
N ASN A 7 -0.60 -9.31 -19.21
CA ASN A 7 -0.55 -10.72 -19.60
C ASN A 7 0.25 -11.56 -18.61
N LEU A 8 1.23 -10.96 -17.93
CA LEU A 8 2.09 -11.63 -16.95
C LEU A 8 1.40 -11.75 -15.58
N PHE A 9 0.56 -10.77 -15.21
CA PHE A 9 -0.10 -10.75 -13.90
C PHE A 9 -1.62 -10.58 -14.03
N PRO A 10 -2.35 -11.64 -14.41
CA PRO A 10 -3.78 -11.57 -14.68
C PRO A 10 -4.63 -11.22 -13.44
N ASP A 11 -4.12 -11.50 -12.23
CA ASP A 11 -4.82 -11.21 -10.98
C ASP A 11 -4.66 -9.75 -10.50
N LEU A 12 -3.82 -8.96 -11.18
CA LEU A 12 -3.62 -7.56 -10.87
C LEU A 12 -4.61 -6.69 -11.63
N SER A 13 -5.19 -5.73 -10.92
CA SER A 13 -5.96 -4.68 -11.54
C SER A 13 -5.02 -3.64 -12.17
N PRO A 14 -5.31 -3.17 -13.40
CA PRO A 14 -4.50 -2.15 -14.03
C PRO A 14 -4.56 -0.84 -13.24
N ILE A 15 -3.49 -0.05 -13.36
CA ILE A 15 -3.41 1.29 -12.76
C ILE A 15 -3.14 2.33 -13.83
N ASP A 16 -3.87 3.44 -13.76
CA ASP A 16 -3.66 4.56 -14.69
C ASP A 16 -2.49 5.45 -14.24
N LYS A 17 -2.25 5.53 -12.93
CA LYS A 17 -1.21 6.36 -12.31
C LYS A 17 -0.60 5.65 -11.11
N ALA A 18 0.68 5.94 -10.87
CA ALA A 18 1.35 5.52 -9.64
C ALA A 18 0.70 6.20 -8.42
N PRO A 19 0.61 5.52 -7.27
CA PRO A 19 0.18 6.16 -6.02
C PRO A 19 1.18 7.22 -5.59
N SER A 20 0.70 8.21 -4.83
CA SER A 20 1.60 9.15 -4.14
C SER A 20 2.37 8.41 -3.06
N LEU A 21 3.70 8.60 -3.02
CA LEU A 21 4.57 8.13 -1.94
C LEU A 21 5.17 9.30 -1.14
N THR A 22 4.53 10.47 -1.22
CA THR A 22 5.03 11.69 -0.58
C THR A 22 4.60 11.75 0.88
N THR A 23 5.48 12.28 1.72
CA THR A 23 5.18 12.64 3.11
C THR A 23 5.48 14.12 3.37
N LEU A 24 4.54 14.84 3.98
CA LEU A 24 4.69 16.21 4.46
C LEU A 24 4.55 16.22 5.98
N ASN A 25 5.55 16.72 6.70
CA ASN A 25 5.55 16.81 8.17
C ASN A 25 5.14 15.48 8.84
N THR A 26 5.66 14.35 8.35
CA THR A 26 5.38 12.97 8.81
C THR A 26 4.02 12.38 8.43
N PHE A 27 3.15 13.15 7.79
CA PHE A 27 1.87 12.68 7.26
C PHE A 27 1.99 12.39 5.77
N GLY A 28 1.53 11.22 5.34
CA GLY A 28 1.47 10.91 3.92
C GLY A 28 1.47 9.42 3.67
N PHE A 29 2.23 9.01 2.67
CA PHE A 29 2.10 7.68 2.10
C PHE A 29 3.44 7.04 1.83
N LYS A 30 3.55 5.74 2.14
CA LYS A 30 4.77 4.95 1.87
C LYS A 30 4.43 3.51 1.52
N LEU A 31 5.35 2.84 0.84
CA LEU A 31 5.32 1.40 0.62
C LEU A 31 6.07 0.69 1.76
N TYR A 32 5.51 -0.41 2.24
CA TYR A 32 6.13 -1.26 3.26
C TYR A 32 6.01 -2.74 2.90
N GLY A 33 7.07 -3.46 3.25
CA GLY A 33 7.17 -4.91 3.07
C GLY A 33 7.48 -5.33 1.63
N LYS A 34 8.04 -6.52 1.52
CA LYS A 34 8.31 -7.24 0.26
C LYS A 34 7.74 -8.65 0.42
N SER A 35 6.90 -9.06 -0.51
CA SER A 35 6.20 -10.35 -0.50
C SER A 35 5.94 -10.82 -1.92
N ASP A 36 5.65 -12.10 -2.13
CA ASP A 36 5.26 -12.66 -3.43
C ASP A 36 6.27 -12.27 -4.54
N TYR A 37 7.57 -12.39 -4.22
CA TYR A 37 8.65 -12.07 -5.16
C TYR A 37 8.64 -13.05 -6.33
N ASP A 38 8.92 -12.52 -7.52
CA ASP A 38 8.93 -13.24 -8.79
C ASP A 38 10.28 -13.01 -9.46
N ASP A 39 11.07 -14.07 -9.58
CA ASP A 39 12.42 -14.08 -10.14
C ASP A 39 12.44 -13.78 -11.64
N GLU A 40 11.39 -14.14 -12.38
CA GLU A 40 11.35 -13.96 -13.85
C GLU A 40 11.24 -12.50 -14.24
N THR A 41 10.56 -11.70 -13.42
CA THR A 41 10.29 -10.28 -13.69
C THR A 41 11.00 -9.33 -12.73
N ASP A 42 11.76 -9.86 -11.76
CA ASP A 42 12.37 -9.14 -10.63
C ASP A 42 11.37 -8.20 -9.94
N SER A 43 10.19 -8.73 -9.62
CA SER A 43 9.08 -7.96 -9.07
C SER A 43 8.55 -8.53 -7.77
N TYR A 44 7.92 -7.69 -6.95
CA TYR A 44 7.30 -8.13 -5.70
C TYR A 44 6.07 -7.33 -5.35
N MET A 45 5.25 -7.90 -4.47
CA MET A 45 4.13 -7.24 -3.83
C MET A 45 4.57 -6.45 -2.60
N THR A 46 4.14 -5.21 -2.52
CA THR A 46 4.34 -4.30 -1.39
C THR A 46 3.04 -3.60 -1.02
N THR A 47 2.91 -3.19 0.24
CA THR A 47 1.68 -2.60 0.77
C THR A 47 1.84 -1.09 0.91
N HIS A 48 0.89 -0.36 0.34
CA HIS A 48 0.80 1.08 0.41
C HIS A 48 0.04 1.51 1.65
N TYR A 49 0.71 2.18 2.57
CA TYR A 49 0.17 2.63 3.84
C TYR A 49 -0.03 4.14 3.87
N PHE A 50 -1.07 4.56 4.59
CA PHE A 50 -1.08 5.89 5.18
C PHE A 50 -0.19 5.89 6.42
N VAL A 51 0.68 6.89 6.52
CA VAL A 51 1.65 7.07 7.59
C VAL A 51 1.37 8.39 8.28
N ALA A 52 1.38 8.38 9.60
CA ALA A 52 1.42 9.58 10.42
C ALA A 52 2.42 9.37 11.56
N LEU A 53 3.15 10.42 11.95
CA LEU A 53 4.14 10.34 13.03
C LEU A 53 5.15 9.20 12.83
N PHE A 54 5.52 8.92 11.58
CA PHE A 54 6.40 7.81 11.17
C PHE A 54 5.86 6.38 11.40
N ILE A 55 4.60 6.24 11.79
CA ILE A 55 3.96 4.94 12.02
C ILE A 55 2.99 4.64 10.86
N PRO A 56 3.11 3.47 10.18
CA PRO A 56 2.12 3.04 9.21
C PRO A 56 0.80 2.72 9.93
N LEU A 57 -0.22 3.55 9.73
CA LEU A 57 -1.46 3.48 10.48
C LEU A 57 -2.41 2.41 9.94
N PHE A 58 -2.64 2.40 8.62
CA PHE A 58 -3.48 1.40 7.98
C PHE A 58 -3.11 1.21 6.50
N PRO A 59 -3.27 -0.01 5.97
CA PRO A 59 -3.01 -0.31 4.57
C PRO A 59 -4.14 0.23 3.69
N ILE A 60 -3.80 0.74 2.52
CA ILE A 60 -4.73 1.30 1.53
C ILE A 60 -4.91 0.36 0.35
N ALA A 61 -3.78 -0.19 -0.13
CA ALA A 61 -3.72 -1.03 -1.30
C ALA A 61 -2.43 -1.86 -1.30
N ARG A 62 -2.38 -2.90 -2.12
CA ARG A 62 -1.14 -3.61 -2.44
C ARG A 62 -0.80 -3.38 -3.90
N TYR A 63 0.49 -3.27 -4.20
CA TYR A 63 0.98 -3.09 -5.56
C TYR A 63 2.08 -4.08 -5.86
N ARG A 64 2.11 -4.59 -7.10
CA ARG A 64 3.30 -5.22 -7.64
C ARG A 64 4.22 -4.15 -8.19
N VAL A 65 5.48 -4.17 -7.77
CA VAL A 65 6.49 -3.20 -8.17
C VAL A 65 7.78 -3.89 -8.56
N ILE A 66 8.57 -3.22 -9.39
CA ILE A 66 9.99 -3.46 -9.58
C ILE A 66 10.70 -2.29 -8.90
N SER A 67 11.65 -2.57 -8.00
CA SER A 67 12.51 -1.55 -7.41
C SER A 67 13.57 -1.13 -8.41
N ASP A 68 13.75 0.17 -8.58
CA ASP A 68 14.85 0.74 -9.35
C ASP A 68 16.03 1.02 -8.41
N ASP A 69 17.26 1.05 -8.93
CA ASP A 69 18.49 1.23 -8.13
C ASP A 69 18.57 2.60 -7.42
N GLY A 70 17.71 3.56 -7.79
CA GLY A 70 17.69 4.95 -7.31
C GLY A 70 16.52 5.32 -6.38
N ASP A 71 16.09 4.42 -5.49
CA ASP A 71 14.95 4.60 -4.57
C ASP A 71 13.57 4.74 -5.26
N GLY A 72 13.50 4.39 -6.54
CA GLY A 72 12.29 4.45 -7.37
C GLY A 72 11.51 3.13 -7.40
N TYR A 73 10.23 3.23 -7.76
CA TYR A 73 9.39 2.06 -8.01
C TYR A 73 8.70 2.16 -9.36
N ARG A 74 8.82 1.10 -10.15
CA ARG A 74 7.99 0.88 -11.33
C ARG A 74 6.79 0.02 -10.96
N PHE A 75 5.62 0.63 -10.94
CA PHE A 75 4.37 -0.05 -10.60
C PHE A 75 3.83 -0.86 -11.78
N LEU A 76 3.60 -2.16 -11.54
CA LEU A 76 3.07 -3.09 -12.54
C LEU A 76 1.57 -3.29 -12.42
N GLY A 77 0.98 -3.12 -11.23
CA GLY A 77 -0.46 -3.28 -11.05
C GLY A 77 -0.88 -3.27 -9.59
N LYS A 78 -2.18 -3.16 -9.34
CA LYS A 78 -2.79 -3.15 -8.02
C LYS A 78 -3.32 -4.55 -7.66
N GLY A 79 -2.87 -5.09 -6.53
CA GLY A 79 -3.33 -6.37 -6.00
C GLY A 79 -4.46 -6.22 -5.00
N LYS A 80 -5.10 -7.36 -4.69
CA LYS A 80 -6.14 -7.45 -3.65
C LYS A 80 -5.52 -7.27 -2.26
N LEU A 81 -6.26 -6.61 -1.37
CA LEU A 81 -5.95 -6.59 0.06
C LEU A 81 -6.14 -8.00 0.64
N ARG A 82 -5.23 -8.40 1.52
CA ARG A 82 -5.30 -9.67 2.26
C ARG A 82 -6.29 -9.53 3.42
N GLY A 83 -6.75 -10.65 3.98
CA GLY A 83 -7.60 -10.64 5.18
C GLY A 83 -6.96 -9.89 6.37
N ILE A 84 -5.64 -10.00 6.53
CA ILE A 84 -4.87 -9.27 7.55
C ILE A 84 -4.93 -7.75 7.33
N ASP A 85 -4.88 -7.29 6.07
CA ASP A 85 -4.96 -5.86 5.77
C ASP A 85 -6.32 -5.29 6.19
N TRP A 86 -7.39 -6.03 5.91
CA TRP A 86 -8.74 -5.70 6.36
C TRP A 86 -8.86 -5.68 7.88
N ALA A 87 -8.29 -6.68 8.56
CA ALA A 87 -8.28 -6.73 10.03
C ALA A 87 -7.55 -5.52 10.64
N HIS A 88 -6.38 -5.16 10.08
CA HIS A 88 -5.62 -3.99 10.53
C HIS A 88 -6.43 -2.70 10.36
N MET A 89 -7.09 -2.52 9.20
CA MET A 89 -7.96 -1.37 8.95
C MET A 89 -9.15 -1.32 9.93
N ALA A 90 -9.76 -2.47 10.23
CA ALA A 90 -10.86 -2.55 11.20
C ALA A 90 -10.42 -2.20 12.62
N ILE A 91 -9.25 -2.69 13.07
CA ILE A 91 -8.67 -2.35 14.38
C ILE A 91 -8.39 -0.85 14.46
N PHE A 92 -7.77 -0.28 13.43
CA PHE A 92 -7.49 1.15 13.37
C PHE A 92 -8.79 1.99 13.47
N ALA A 93 -9.82 1.63 12.70
CA ALA A 93 -11.11 2.29 12.74
C ALA A 93 -11.76 2.21 14.13
N ALA A 94 -11.69 1.05 14.80
CA ALA A 94 -12.21 0.88 16.15
C ALA A 94 -11.52 1.80 17.17
N ILE A 95 -10.19 1.93 17.09
CA ILE A 95 -9.41 2.84 17.95
C ILE A 95 -9.84 4.30 17.71
N VAL A 96 -9.96 4.74 16.46
CA VAL A 96 -10.39 6.11 16.13
C VAL A 96 -11.81 6.39 16.66
N ILE A 97 -12.75 5.47 16.45
CA ILE A 97 -14.12 5.61 16.96
C ILE A 97 -14.13 5.70 18.49
N TYR A 98 -13.33 4.87 19.17
CA TYR A 98 -13.19 4.92 20.62
C TYR A 98 -12.65 6.28 21.09
N MET A 99 -11.59 6.80 20.46
CA MET A 99 -11.05 8.13 20.80
C MET A 99 -12.05 9.27 20.57
N ILE A 100 -12.83 9.23 19.49
CA ILE A 100 -13.86 10.24 19.22
C ILE A 100 -14.94 10.19 20.30
N LYS A 101 -15.40 8.99 20.68
CA LYS A 101 -16.40 8.83 21.74
C LYS A 101 -15.89 9.36 23.07
N THR A 102 -14.67 9.05 23.46
CA THR A 102 -14.11 9.53 24.74
C THR A 102 -13.79 11.02 24.73
N ALA A 103 -13.38 11.59 23.59
CA ALA A 103 -13.15 13.02 23.45
C ALA A 103 -14.45 13.84 23.39
N GLY A 104 -15.51 13.29 22.80
CA GLY A 104 -16.85 13.89 22.72
C GLY A 104 -17.72 13.65 23.95
N LEU A 105 -17.28 12.83 24.91
CA LEU A 105 -17.92 12.63 26.21
C LEU A 105 -17.54 13.70 27.25
N LYS A 106 -17.01 14.85 26.82
CA LYS A 106 -16.71 15.99 27.68
C LYS A 106 -17.91 16.92 27.84
#